data_AF-A0A7V5VCQ9-F1
#
_entry.id   AF-A0A7V5VCQ9-F1
#
_cell.length_a   1.000
_cell.length_b   1.000
_cell.length_c   1.000
_cell.angle_alpha   90.00
_cell.angle_beta   90.00
_cell.angle_gamma   90.00
#
_symmetry.space_group_name_H-M   'P 1'
#
loop_
_entity.id
_entity.type
_entity.pdbx_description
1 polymer ?
#
loop_
_entity_poly.entity_id
_entity_poly.type
_entity_poly.pdbx_seq_one_letter_code
_entity_poly.pdbx_strand_id
1 'polypeptide(L)'
;AHLIGEYETLANGWAIPCATDIAFSYMIARIVFGAAHPAISFLLLLAIADDALGLLILAIFYPQPGADGNIWFMLLPVLAIIIGLLLRRQRVHNFWWYILVPGTISWFGFALAGLHPALGLLPIIPTMPHEHVDKGLFNWEEMNLSDTLNRFEHWWKNPVELILGLFGLFNAGVVFNAIGPATYLILIGLLLGKPIGIWLSAMFTAKVLKFGLPEGIDGKVMLVIGITAGIGFTVALFVATVAFPKGTIQDAAKMGALASFSAAILTFIFAKLLNIKKIHGEEGAASHSH
;
A
#
# COMPACT_ATOMS: atom_id res chain seq x y z
N ALA A 1 -31.14 19.17 -4.09
CA ALA A 1 -29.94 19.86 -3.59
C ALA A 1 -29.23 19.04 -2.52
N HIS A 2 -29.89 18.68 -1.40
CA HIS A 2 -29.25 17.92 -0.30
C HIS A 2 -28.71 16.54 -0.70
N LEU A 3 -29.48 15.76 -1.48
CA LEU A 3 -29.02 14.45 -1.95
C LEU A 3 -27.82 14.55 -2.91
N ILE A 4 -27.79 15.55 -3.79
CA ILE A 4 -26.70 15.72 -4.78
C ILE A 4 -25.39 16.14 -4.07
N GLY A 5 -25.46 17.01 -3.06
CA GLY A 5 -24.29 17.41 -2.27
C GLY A 5 -23.72 16.28 -1.41
N GLU A 6 -24.56 15.35 -0.91
CA GLU A 6 -24.09 14.13 -0.26
C GLU A 6 -23.36 13.20 -1.25
N TYR A 7 -23.88 13.01 -2.47
CA TYR A 7 -23.20 12.20 -3.49
C TYR A 7 -21.87 12.81 -3.93
N GLU A 8 -21.78 14.13 -4.11
CA GLU A 8 -20.49 14.80 -4.42
C GLU A 8 -19.49 14.62 -3.28
N THR A 9 -19.94 14.74 -2.04
CA THR A 9 -19.08 14.50 -0.89
C THR A 9 -18.62 13.04 -0.85
N LEU A 10 -19.53 12.07 -1.02
CA LEU A 10 -19.20 10.64 -1.05
C LEU A 10 -18.28 10.27 -2.22
N ALA A 11 -18.40 10.95 -3.38
CA ALA A 11 -17.55 10.74 -4.54
C ALA A 11 -16.08 11.07 -4.22
N ASN A 12 -15.80 11.98 -3.30
CA ASN A 12 -14.43 12.23 -2.82
C ASN A 12 -13.81 11.00 -2.14
N GLY A 13 -14.58 9.97 -1.76
CA GLY A 13 -14.03 8.74 -1.17
C GLY A 13 -13.51 7.70 -2.18
N TRP A 14 -13.52 8.00 -3.48
CA TRP A 14 -13.28 7.00 -4.53
C TRP A 14 -11.90 6.32 -4.48
N ALA A 15 -10.88 6.97 -3.92
CA ALA A 15 -9.53 6.41 -3.79
C ALA A 15 -9.38 5.44 -2.61
N ILE A 16 -10.32 5.41 -1.65
CA ILE A 16 -10.23 4.57 -0.45
C ILE A 16 -10.15 3.08 -0.79
N PRO A 17 -10.95 2.54 -1.73
CA PRO A 17 -10.87 1.13 -2.10
C PRO A 17 -9.60 0.73 -2.86
N CYS A 18 -8.71 1.65 -3.22
CA CYS A 18 -7.42 1.33 -3.84
C CYS A 18 -6.40 0.82 -2.80
N ALA A 19 -6.59 1.11 -1.52
CA ALA A 19 -5.67 0.78 -0.43
C ALA A 19 -5.61 -0.73 -0.11
N THR A 20 -4.41 -1.33 -0.05
CA THR A 20 -4.20 -2.72 0.40
C THR A 20 -3.38 -2.71 1.69
N ASP A 21 -3.81 -3.41 2.72
CA ASP A 21 -3.01 -3.59 3.94
C ASP A 21 -2.01 -4.73 3.73
N ILE A 22 -0.76 -4.37 3.40
CA ILE A 22 0.33 -5.33 3.13
C ILE A 22 0.47 -6.34 4.28
N ALA A 23 0.45 -5.90 5.54
CA ALA A 23 0.75 -6.74 6.69
C ALA A 23 -0.33 -7.80 6.93
N PHE A 24 -1.60 -7.40 6.94
CA PHE A 24 -2.71 -8.33 7.13
C PHE A 24 -2.93 -9.22 5.91
N SER A 25 -2.86 -8.67 4.69
CA SER A 25 -2.99 -9.48 3.47
C SER A 25 -1.87 -10.51 3.35
N TYR A 26 -0.63 -10.15 3.67
CA TYR A 26 0.50 -11.10 3.74
C TYR A 26 0.25 -12.21 4.77
N MET A 27 -0.19 -11.85 5.98
CA MET A 27 -0.46 -12.83 7.04
C MET A 27 -1.52 -13.85 6.60
N ILE A 28 -2.66 -13.39 6.08
CA ILE A 28 -3.75 -14.26 5.62
C ILE A 28 -3.31 -15.10 4.42
N ALA A 29 -2.64 -14.50 3.44
CA ALA A 29 -2.11 -15.23 2.29
C ALA A 29 -1.15 -16.34 2.72
N ARG A 30 -0.25 -16.07 3.67
CA ARG A 30 0.70 -17.06 4.18
C ARG A 30 0.02 -18.24 4.87
N ILE A 31 -1.08 -17.99 5.60
CA ILE A 31 -1.85 -19.06 6.25
C ILE A 31 -2.54 -19.95 5.20
N VAL A 32 -3.13 -19.33 4.17
CA VAL A 32 -3.95 -19.98 3.14
C VAL A 32 -3.11 -20.71 2.10
N PHE A 33 -2.16 -20.03 1.47
CA PHE A 33 -1.36 -20.57 0.36
C PHE A 33 -0.11 -21.32 0.83
N GLY A 34 0.40 -20.99 2.02
CA GLY A 34 1.68 -21.52 2.52
C GLY A 34 2.86 -20.68 2.06
N ALA A 35 3.92 -20.62 2.88
CA ALA A 35 5.01 -19.66 2.76
C ALA A 35 5.81 -19.73 1.45
N ALA A 36 5.74 -20.86 0.73
CA ALA A 36 6.50 -21.09 -0.51
C ALA A 36 5.68 -20.86 -1.78
N HIS A 37 4.39 -20.52 -1.67
CA HIS A 37 3.55 -20.35 -2.86
C HIS A 37 3.84 -19.01 -3.57
N PRO A 38 3.99 -18.98 -4.91
CA PRO A 38 4.20 -17.75 -5.69
C PRO A 38 3.15 -16.64 -5.49
N ALA A 39 1.97 -16.99 -4.98
CA ALA A 39 0.88 -16.07 -4.68
C ALA A 39 1.28 -15.00 -3.65
N ILE A 40 2.17 -15.34 -2.71
CA ILE A 40 2.64 -14.41 -1.67
C ILE A 40 3.47 -13.29 -2.30
N SER A 41 4.46 -13.66 -3.13
CA SER A 41 5.33 -12.67 -3.80
C SER A 41 4.51 -11.79 -4.75
N PHE A 42 3.56 -12.37 -5.48
CA PHE A 42 2.66 -11.60 -6.33
C PHE A 42 1.79 -10.64 -5.52
N LEU A 43 1.20 -11.08 -4.42
CA LEU A 43 0.38 -10.23 -3.56
C LEU A 43 1.19 -9.09 -2.93
N LEU A 44 2.41 -9.36 -2.48
CA LEU A 44 3.30 -8.33 -1.94
C LEU A 44 3.64 -7.28 -3.01
N LEU A 45 4.00 -7.72 -4.21
CA LEU A 45 4.31 -6.83 -5.32
C LEU A 45 3.10 -5.98 -5.71
N LEU A 46 1.93 -6.60 -5.80
CA LEU A 46 0.67 -5.91 -6.06
C LEU A 46 0.37 -4.87 -4.98
N ALA A 47 0.50 -5.24 -3.71
CA ALA A 47 0.20 -4.34 -2.60
C ALA A 47 1.17 -3.14 -2.54
N ILE A 48 2.46 -3.35 -2.79
CA ILE A 48 3.45 -2.26 -2.90
C ILE A 48 3.13 -1.34 -4.09
N ALA A 49 2.79 -1.91 -5.25
CA ALA A 49 2.43 -1.14 -6.44
C ALA A 49 1.14 -0.32 -6.23
N ASP A 50 0.12 -0.93 -5.64
CA ASP A 50 -1.15 -0.29 -5.30
C ASP A 50 -0.95 0.85 -4.29
N ASP A 51 -0.09 0.67 -3.29
CA ASP A 51 0.21 1.71 -2.31
C ASP A 51 0.95 2.90 -2.95
N ALA A 52 1.91 2.64 -3.84
CA ALA A 52 2.59 3.70 -4.58
C ALA A 52 1.62 4.49 -5.48
N LEU A 53 0.71 3.79 -6.16
CA LEU A 53 -0.37 4.41 -6.95
C LEU A 53 -1.33 5.19 -6.05
N GLY A 54 -1.69 4.65 -4.88
CA GLY A 54 -2.54 5.31 -3.89
C GLY A 54 -1.93 6.62 -3.38
N LEU A 55 -0.63 6.62 -3.07
CA LEU A 55 0.08 7.83 -2.68
C LEU A 55 0.13 8.87 -3.81
N LEU A 56 0.30 8.44 -5.06
CA LEU A 56 0.24 9.34 -6.21
C LEU A 56 -1.16 9.96 -6.38
N ILE A 57 -2.22 9.17 -6.21
CA ILE A 57 -3.60 9.65 -6.25
C ILE A 57 -3.84 10.68 -5.13
N LEU A 58 -3.37 10.42 -3.92
CA LEU A 58 -3.44 11.36 -2.81
C LEU A 58 -2.73 12.69 -3.12
N ALA A 59 -1.56 12.63 -3.74
CA ALA A 59 -0.78 13.81 -4.11
C ALA A 59 -1.52 14.72 -5.10
N ILE A 60 -2.26 14.14 -6.05
CA ILE A 60 -2.88 14.88 -7.16
C ILE A 60 -4.31 15.31 -6.82
N PHE A 61 -5.10 14.43 -6.20
CA PHE A 61 -6.54 14.62 -6.06
C PHE A 61 -6.99 15.08 -4.67
N TYR A 62 -6.11 15.05 -3.66
CA TYR A 62 -6.46 15.41 -2.28
C TYR A 62 -5.56 16.49 -1.68
N PRO A 63 -5.50 17.70 -2.28
CA PRO A 63 -4.82 18.83 -1.66
C PRO A 63 -5.50 19.21 -0.33
N GLN A 64 -4.68 19.47 0.69
CA GLN A 64 -5.12 19.81 2.05
C GLN A 64 -5.58 21.28 2.12
N PRO A 65 -6.84 21.57 2.52
CA PRO A 65 -7.41 22.93 2.48
C PRO A 65 -6.86 23.95 3.51
N GLY A 66 -5.75 23.67 4.19
CA GLY A 66 -5.31 24.40 5.38
C GLY A 66 -4.02 25.21 5.27
N ALA A 67 -3.29 25.12 4.15
CA ALA A 67 -2.20 26.03 3.86
C ALA A 67 -2.69 27.01 2.80
N ASP A 68 -2.31 28.28 2.91
CA ASP A 68 -2.31 29.22 1.78
C ASP A 68 -1.34 28.65 0.73
N GLY A 69 -1.79 27.59 0.04
CA GLY A 69 -1.01 26.52 -0.57
C GLY A 69 -0.17 27.05 -1.70
N ASN A 70 0.89 27.73 -1.31
CA ASN A 70 1.73 28.42 -2.24
C ASN A 70 2.61 27.36 -2.88
N ILE A 71 2.33 27.07 -4.15
CA ILE A 71 3.05 26.09 -4.93
C ILE A 71 4.57 26.36 -4.95
N TRP A 72 5.00 27.60 -4.67
CA TRP A 72 6.41 27.95 -4.46
C TRP A 72 7.10 27.14 -3.35
N PHE A 73 6.37 26.60 -2.36
CA PHE A 73 6.95 25.69 -1.37
C PHE A 73 7.38 24.33 -1.93
N MET A 74 6.96 23.96 -3.16
CA MET A 74 7.52 22.81 -3.88
C MET A 74 8.99 22.99 -4.28
N LEU A 75 9.56 24.18 -4.13
CA LEU A 75 11.00 24.38 -4.23
C LEU A 75 11.76 23.68 -3.09
N LEU A 76 11.13 23.45 -1.92
CA LEU A 76 11.77 22.78 -0.78
C LEU A 76 12.07 21.30 -1.05
N PRO A 77 11.14 20.47 -1.57
CA PRO A 77 11.47 19.11 -1.99
C PRO A 77 12.50 19.05 -3.12
N VAL A 78 12.48 20.00 -4.06
CA VAL A 78 13.52 20.09 -5.11
C VAL A 78 14.90 20.35 -4.49
N LEU A 79 14.99 21.31 -3.57
CA LEU A 79 16.21 21.58 -2.80
C LEU A 79 16.66 20.35 -2.00
N ALA A 80 15.72 19.65 -1.38
CA ALA A 80 16.00 18.43 -0.62
C ALA A 80 16.58 17.31 -1.51
N ILE A 81 16.05 17.13 -2.72
CA ILE A 81 16.63 16.20 -3.70
C ILE A 81 18.07 16.60 -4.03
N ILE A 82 18.35 17.87 -4.28
CA ILE A 82 19.70 18.36 -4.57
C ILE A 82 20.66 18.07 -3.40
N ILE A 83 20.22 18.33 -2.16
CA ILE A 83 21.00 18.02 -0.96
C ILE A 83 21.24 16.51 -0.84
N GLY A 84 20.21 15.68 -1.07
CA GLY A 84 20.34 14.22 -1.07
C GLY A 84 21.34 13.72 -2.11
N LEU A 85 21.29 14.25 -3.34
CA LEU A 85 22.26 13.94 -4.39
C LEU A 85 23.68 14.40 -4.05
N LEU A 86 23.83 15.54 -3.37
CA LEU A 86 25.12 16.02 -2.89
C LEU A 86 25.71 15.09 -1.81
N LEU A 87 24.89 14.67 -0.83
CA LEU A 87 25.28 13.68 0.17
C LEU A 87 25.68 12.36 -0.47
N ARG A 88 24.95 11.92 -1.51
CA ARG A 88 25.28 10.72 -2.29
C ARG A 88 26.62 10.87 -2.98
N ARG A 89 26.89 12.04 -3.58
CA ARG A 89 28.17 12.34 -4.23
C ARG A 89 29.33 12.37 -3.21
N GLN A 90 29.08 12.79 -1.98
CA GLN A 90 30.04 12.76 -0.87
C GLN A 90 30.21 11.37 -0.23
N ARG A 91 29.53 10.34 -0.75
CA ARG A 91 29.57 8.95 -0.25
C ARG A 91 29.19 8.87 1.24
N VAL A 92 28.19 9.64 1.65
CA VAL A 92 27.63 9.52 3.01
C VAL A 92 26.83 8.23 3.09
N HIS A 93 27.34 7.24 3.83
CA HIS A 93 26.70 5.92 3.97
C HIS A 93 25.70 5.82 5.16
N ASN A 94 25.54 6.91 5.92
CA ASN A 94 24.63 6.94 7.05
C ASN A 94 23.27 7.50 6.64
N PHE A 95 22.24 6.64 6.64
CA PHE A 95 20.88 7.00 6.22
C PHE A 95 20.24 8.11 7.07
N TRP A 96 20.67 8.29 8.33
CA TRP A 96 20.14 9.34 9.21
C TRP A 96 20.33 10.75 8.64
N TRP A 97 21.44 11.00 7.94
CA TRP A 97 21.67 12.30 7.30
C TRP A 97 20.66 12.59 6.19
N TYR A 98 20.18 11.57 5.48
CA TYR A 98 19.16 11.70 4.45
C TYR A 98 17.77 11.95 5.05
N ILE A 99 17.44 11.32 6.18
CA ILE A 99 16.14 11.54 6.83
C ILE A 99 16.10 12.92 7.52
N LEU A 100 17.14 13.22 8.31
CA LEU A 100 17.13 14.41 9.17
C LEU A 100 17.27 15.71 8.39
N VAL A 101 18.01 15.72 7.28
CA VAL A 101 18.25 16.94 6.51
C VAL A 101 17.31 17.03 5.31
N PRO A 102 17.51 16.33 4.17
CA PRO A 102 16.62 16.48 3.04
C PRO A 102 15.22 15.90 3.32
N GLY A 103 15.09 14.85 4.14
CA GLY A 103 13.79 14.30 4.54
C GLY A 103 12.90 15.31 5.25
N THR A 104 13.43 16.02 6.27
CA THR A 104 12.66 17.05 7.00
C THR A 104 12.33 18.25 6.12
N ILE A 105 13.29 18.72 5.30
CA ILE A 105 13.07 19.84 4.35
C ILE A 105 11.94 19.49 3.37
N SER A 106 11.99 18.31 2.78
CA SER A 106 10.95 17.84 1.88
C SER A 106 9.60 17.72 2.60
N TRP A 107 9.57 17.09 3.78
CA TRP A 107 8.35 16.95 4.59
C TRP A 107 7.67 18.29 4.90
N PHE A 108 8.43 19.30 5.33
CA PHE A 108 7.91 20.66 5.52
C PHE A 108 7.45 21.30 4.20
N GLY A 109 8.17 21.05 3.10
CA GLY A 109 7.79 21.51 1.77
C GLY A 109 6.42 21.00 1.33
N PHE A 110 6.16 19.70 1.51
CA PHE A 110 4.84 19.12 1.24
C PHE A 110 3.77 19.73 2.17
N ALA A 111 4.04 19.83 3.47
CA ALA A 111 3.10 20.40 4.44
C ALA A 111 2.71 21.86 4.10
N LEU A 112 3.69 22.71 3.74
CA LEU A 112 3.47 24.11 3.40
C LEU A 112 2.87 24.30 2.00
N ALA A 113 3.12 23.36 1.08
CA ALA A 113 2.51 23.37 -0.25
C ALA A 113 1.04 22.89 -0.26
N GLY A 114 0.48 22.51 0.89
CA GLY A 114 -0.86 21.95 0.99
C GLY A 114 -0.96 20.51 0.48
N LEU A 115 0.16 19.78 0.43
CA LEU A 115 0.18 18.35 0.13
C LEU A 115 0.35 17.54 1.42
N HIS A 116 -0.05 16.27 1.37
CA HIS A 116 0.00 15.43 2.56
C HIS A 116 1.47 15.13 2.96
N PRO A 117 1.87 15.35 4.22
CA PRO A 117 3.27 15.19 4.63
C PRO A 117 3.82 13.75 4.50
N ALA A 118 2.96 12.73 4.45
CA ALA A 118 3.37 11.34 4.20
C ALA A 118 4.10 11.16 2.85
N LEU A 119 3.87 12.06 1.88
CA LEU A 119 4.56 12.05 0.59
C LEU A 119 5.99 12.61 0.68
N GLY A 120 6.37 13.26 1.79
CA GLY A 120 7.61 14.01 1.92
C GLY A 120 8.88 13.19 1.77
N LEU A 121 8.86 11.90 2.12
CA LEU A 121 10.03 11.02 1.99
C LEU A 121 10.16 10.37 0.61
N LEU A 122 9.07 10.30 -0.18
CA LEU A 122 9.07 9.70 -1.52
C LEU A 122 10.18 10.25 -2.44
N PRO A 123 10.41 11.57 -2.55
CA PRO A 123 11.50 12.09 -3.39
C PRO A 123 12.90 11.83 -2.83
N ILE A 124 13.03 11.53 -1.53
CA ILE A 124 14.32 11.43 -0.85
C ILE A 124 14.86 10.00 -0.89
N ILE A 125 13.99 8.99 -0.80
CA ILE A 125 14.38 7.58 -0.83
C ILE A 125 15.23 7.24 -2.08
N PRO A 126 14.87 7.65 -3.32
CA PRO A 126 15.67 7.40 -4.52
C PRO A 126 17.06 8.08 -4.52
N THR A 127 17.27 9.10 -3.67
CA THR A 127 18.57 9.77 -3.56
C THR A 127 19.55 9.02 -2.68
N MET A 128 19.09 8.05 -1.88
CA MET A 128 19.97 7.23 -1.04
C MET A 128 20.87 6.33 -1.90
N PRO A 129 22.14 6.11 -1.51
CA PRO A 129 23.02 5.20 -2.21
C PRO A 129 22.49 3.76 -2.15
N HIS A 130 22.32 3.15 -3.33
CA HIS A 130 21.95 1.74 -3.52
C HIS A 130 22.94 1.07 -4.48
N GLU A 131 23.39 -0.15 -4.18
CA GLU A 131 24.23 -0.94 -5.08
C GLU A 131 23.37 -1.57 -6.19
N HIS A 132 23.84 -1.50 -7.44
CA HIS A 132 23.14 -2.05 -8.61
C HIS A 132 23.50 -3.53 -8.77
N VAL A 133 23.09 -4.36 -7.82
CA VAL A 133 23.11 -5.81 -8.04
C VAL A 133 21.68 -6.29 -7.95
N ASP A 134 20.99 -6.26 -9.10
CA ASP A 134 19.64 -6.78 -9.26
C ASP A 134 19.70 -8.31 -9.16
N LYS A 135 19.69 -8.83 -7.93
CA LYS A 135 19.63 -10.27 -7.64
C LYS A 135 18.20 -10.78 -7.51
N GLY A 136 17.21 -9.90 -7.75
CA GLY A 136 15.79 -10.16 -7.57
C GLY A 136 15.32 -9.92 -6.13
N LEU A 137 14.11 -9.37 -5.99
CA LEU A 137 13.40 -8.93 -4.76
C LEU A 137 13.45 -9.86 -3.53
N PHE A 138 13.99 -11.08 -3.63
CA PHE A 138 13.92 -12.13 -2.61
C PHE A 138 15.19 -12.99 -2.53
N ASN A 139 16.33 -12.52 -3.03
CA ASN A 139 17.57 -13.29 -2.86
C ASN A 139 18.11 -13.12 -1.44
N TRP A 140 18.13 -14.20 -0.65
CA TRP A 140 18.66 -14.21 0.72
C TRP A 140 20.13 -13.75 0.81
N GLU A 141 20.86 -13.70 -0.30
CA GLU A 141 22.19 -13.09 -0.40
C GLU A 141 22.20 -11.56 -0.32
N GLU A 142 21.08 -10.86 -0.58
CA GLU A 142 20.95 -9.40 -0.39
C GLU A 142 20.98 -8.99 1.09
N MET A 143 20.67 -9.91 2.02
CA MET A 143 20.74 -9.65 3.47
C MET A 143 22.16 -9.27 3.96
N ASN A 144 23.19 -9.51 3.13
CA ASN A 144 24.58 -9.14 3.41
C ASN A 144 25.06 -7.89 2.65
N LEU A 145 24.21 -7.22 1.86
CA LEU A 145 24.58 -5.96 1.22
C LEU A 145 24.57 -4.83 2.25
N SER A 146 25.73 -4.23 2.51
CA SER A 146 25.90 -3.17 3.50
C SER A 146 25.59 -1.77 2.96
N ASP A 147 24.73 -1.65 1.94
CA ASP A 147 24.41 -0.36 1.35
C ASP A 147 23.45 0.46 2.24
N THR A 148 23.30 1.74 1.92
CA THR A 148 22.60 2.69 2.81
C THR A 148 21.10 2.42 2.84
N LEU A 149 20.54 2.07 1.68
CA LEU A 149 19.11 1.81 1.52
C LEU A 149 18.69 0.50 2.19
N ASN A 150 19.47 -0.57 2.05
CA ASN A 150 19.20 -1.86 2.70
C ASN A 150 19.25 -1.73 4.23
N ARG A 151 20.23 -0.98 4.76
CA ARG A 151 20.31 -0.67 6.20
C ARG A 151 19.12 0.15 6.68
N PHE A 152 18.64 1.10 5.87
CA PHE A 152 17.44 1.89 6.16
C PHE A 152 16.21 0.98 6.23
N GLU A 153 15.98 0.14 5.22
CA GLU A 153 14.84 -0.78 5.16
C GLU A 153 14.81 -1.72 6.37
N HIS A 154 15.92 -2.41 6.66
CA HIS A 154 16.01 -3.36 7.77
C HIS A 154 15.79 -2.71 9.13
N TRP A 155 16.32 -1.50 9.32
CA TRP A 155 16.14 -0.77 10.58
C TRP A 155 14.69 -0.32 10.76
N TRP A 156 14.04 0.16 9.70
CA TRP A 156 12.67 0.69 9.75
C TRP A 156 11.59 -0.39 9.71
N LYS A 157 11.88 -1.62 9.28
CA LYS A 157 10.89 -2.70 9.25
C LYS A 157 10.12 -2.87 10.56
N ASN A 158 10.82 -3.13 11.67
CA ASN A 158 10.16 -3.38 12.95
C ASN A 158 9.47 -2.13 13.53
N PRO A 159 10.09 -0.92 13.51
CA PRO A 159 9.41 0.31 13.92
C PRO A 159 8.17 0.61 13.10
N VAL A 160 8.21 0.46 11.77
CA VAL A 160 7.07 0.72 10.88
C VAL A 160 5.93 -0.23 11.16
N GLU A 161 6.19 -1.53 11.36
CA GLU A 161 5.16 -2.49 11.73
C GLU A 161 4.46 -2.11 13.05
N LEU A 162 5.24 -1.70 14.06
CA LEU A 162 4.69 -1.21 15.34
C LEU A 162 3.86 0.07 15.16
N ILE A 163 4.38 1.05 14.41
CA ILE A 163 3.72 2.33 14.16
C ILE A 163 2.43 2.11 13.37
N LEU A 164 2.42 1.24 12.35
CA LEU A 164 1.21 0.89 11.60
C LEU A 164 0.17 0.21 12.48
N GLY A 165 0.59 -0.70 13.37
CA GLY A 165 -0.30 -1.31 14.35
C GLY A 165 -0.93 -0.28 15.30
N LEU A 166 -0.14 0.64 15.83
CA LEU A 166 -0.62 1.74 16.68
C LEU A 166 -1.51 2.71 15.90
N PHE A 167 -1.15 3.05 14.66
CA PHE A 167 -1.94 3.89 13.77
C PHE A 167 -3.31 3.28 13.53
N GLY A 168 -3.36 1.99 13.22
CA GLY A 168 -4.59 1.21 13.09
C GLY A 168 -5.41 1.28 14.37
N LEU A 169 -4.80 1.03 15.53
CA LEU A 169 -5.48 1.08 16.83
C LEU A 169 -6.09 2.46 17.14
N PHE A 170 -5.35 3.55 16.91
CA PHE A 170 -5.84 4.91 17.17
C PHE A 170 -6.90 5.37 16.17
N ASN A 171 -6.83 4.93 14.91
CA ASN A 171 -7.79 5.32 13.87
C ASN A 171 -9.00 4.38 13.75
N ALA A 172 -8.91 3.15 14.26
CA ALA A 172 -9.99 2.18 14.31
C ALA A 172 -10.98 2.41 15.45
N GLY A 173 -10.74 3.37 16.34
CA GLY A 173 -11.68 3.83 17.38
C GLY A 173 -12.89 4.56 16.79
N VAL A 174 -13.63 3.92 15.89
CA VAL A 174 -14.81 4.45 15.23
C VAL A 174 -16.07 4.20 16.05
N VAL A 175 -16.99 5.16 16.00
CA VAL A 175 -18.29 5.03 16.64
C VAL A 175 -19.12 4.01 15.85
N PHE A 176 -19.42 2.85 16.43
CA PHE A 176 -20.20 1.78 15.76
C PHE A 176 -21.59 2.23 15.26
N ASN A 177 -22.12 3.33 15.80
CA ASN A 177 -23.39 3.92 15.36
C ASN A 177 -23.26 4.77 14.07
N ALA A 178 -22.05 4.95 13.54
CA ALA A 178 -21.80 5.77 12.35
C ALA A 178 -21.94 4.98 11.03
N ILE A 179 -22.73 3.91 10.99
CA ILE A 179 -22.96 3.17 9.74
C ILE A 179 -23.75 4.05 8.77
N GLY A 180 -23.19 4.29 7.58
CA GLY A 180 -23.80 5.13 6.57
C GLY A 180 -23.50 4.67 5.14
N PRO A 181 -23.97 5.41 4.12
CA PRO A 181 -23.74 5.07 2.71
C PRO A 181 -22.25 4.87 2.37
N ALA A 182 -21.36 5.71 2.94
CA ALA A 182 -19.92 5.60 2.76
C ALA A 182 -19.38 4.22 3.20
N THR A 183 -19.89 3.66 4.31
CA THR A 183 -19.50 2.35 4.82
C THR A 183 -19.71 1.28 3.75
N TYR A 184 -20.91 1.23 3.17
CA TYR A 184 -21.26 0.23 2.16
C TYR A 184 -20.52 0.44 0.85
N LEU A 185 -20.37 1.68 0.38
CA LEU A 185 -19.65 1.97 -0.85
C LEU A 185 -18.19 1.54 -0.78
N ILE A 186 -17.50 1.85 0.34
CA ILE A 186 -16.10 1.46 0.56
C ILE A 186 -15.99 -0.05 0.72
N LEU A 187 -16.89 -0.67 1.50
CA LEU A 187 -16.88 -2.11 1.71
C LEU A 187 -17.09 -2.86 0.40
N ILE A 188 -18.07 -2.47 -0.41
CA ILE A 188 -18.33 -3.06 -1.73
C ILE A 188 -17.15 -2.83 -2.68
N GLY A 189 -16.56 -1.62 -2.67
CA GLY A 189 -15.37 -1.31 -3.46
C GLY A 189 -14.19 -2.23 -3.11
N LEU A 190 -13.94 -2.47 -1.83
CA LEU A 190 -12.87 -3.34 -1.36
C LEU A 190 -13.17 -4.83 -1.58
N LEU A 191 -14.40 -5.29 -1.28
CA LEU A 191 -14.75 -6.71 -1.33
C LEU A 191 -15.09 -7.21 -2.74
N LEU A 192 -15.62 -6.35 -3.62
CA LEU A 192 -15.98 -6.72 -4.99
C LEU A 192 -15.10 -6.01 -6.01
N GLY A 193 -14.90 -4.71 -5.85
CA GLY A 193 -14.13 -3.91 -6.81
C GLY A 193 -12.71 -4.41 -6.99
N LYS A 194 -11.96 -4.62 -5.89
CA LYS A 194 -10.58 -5.12 -5.95
C LYS A 194 -10.46 -6.52 -6.55
N PRO A 195 -11.18 -7.55 -6.07
CA PRO A 195 -11.04 -8.89 -6.64
C PRO A 195 -11.39 -8.94 -8.11
N ILE A 196 -12.47 -8.24 -8.52
CA ILE A 196 -12.89 -8.17 -9.92
C ILE A 196 -11.85 -7.42 -10.74
N GLY A 197 -11.35 -6.28 -10.26
CA GLY A 197 -10.34 -5.48 -10.96
C GLY A 197 -9.03 -6.23 -11.17
N ILE A 198 -8.51 -6.87 -10.12
CA ILE A 198 -7.27 -7.66 -10.19
C ILE A 198 -7.45 -8.85 -11.14
N TRP A 199 -8.54 -9.61 -10.99
CA TRP A 199 -8.81 -10.77 -11.82
C TRP A 199 -9.01 -10.39 -13.29
N LEU A 200 -9.79 -9.36 -13.59
CA LEU A 200 -9.99 -8.87 -14.96
C LEU A 200 -8.69 -8.37 -15.58
N SER A 201 -7.90 -7.59 -14.84
CA SER A 201 -6.62 -7.05 -15.32
C SER A 201 -5.61 -8.17 -15.60
N ALA A 202 -5.55 -9.17 -14.71
CA ALA A 202 -4.72 -10.36 -14.91
C ALA A 202 -5.15 -11.15 -16.15
N MET A 203 -6.46 -11.38 -16.31
CA MET A 203 -7.00 -12.12 -17.46
C MET A 203 -6.83 -11.35 -18.78
N PHE A 204 -6.98 -10.03 -18.76
CA PHE A 204 -6.72 -9.14 -19.89
C PHE A 204 -5.25 -9.22 -20.29
N THR A 205 -4.33 -9.10 -19.33
CA THR A 205 -2.89 -9.17 -19.57
C THR A 205 -2.48 -10.55 -20.13
N ALA A 206 -3.01 -11.63 -19.53
CA ALA A 206 -2.70 -12.99 -19.96
C ALA A 206 -3.22 -13.29 -21.37
N LYS A 207 -4.46 -12.87 -21.71
CA LYS A 207 -5.12 -13.24 -22.98
C LYS A 207 -4.90 -12.24 -24.11
N VAL A 208 -4.98 -10.94 -23.82
CA VAL A 208 -4.92 -9.88 -24.83
C VAL A 208 -3.48 -9.45 -25.09
N LEU A 209 -2.70 -9.24 -24.03
CA LEU A 209 -1.29 -8.83 -24.15
C LEU A 209 -0.33 -10.01 -24.33
N LYS A 210 -0.82 -11.25 -24.18
CA LYS A 210 -0.06 -12.51 -24.38
C LYS A 210 1.16 -12.67 -23.48
N PHE A 211 1.19 -12.01 -22.32
CA PHE A 211 2.27 -12.18 -21.34
C PHE A 211 2.12 -13.45 -20.49
N GLY A 212 0.95 -14.11 -20.51
CA GLY A 212 0.65 -15.25 -19.64
C GLY A 212 0.36 -14.84 -18.18
N LEU A 213 -0.03 -15.81 -17.36
CA LEU A 213 -0.06 -15.64 -15.89
C LEU A 213 1.30 -16.07 -15.32
N PRO A 214 1.71 -15.55 -14.15
CA PRO A 214 2.92 -16.01 -13.48
C PRO A 214 2.91 -17.52 -13.26
N GLU A 215 4.08 -18.16 -13.34
CA GLU A 215 4.22 -19.60 -13.11
C GLU A 215 3.67 -19.99 -11.73
N GLY A 216 2.86 -21.04 -11.68
CA GLY A 216 2.21 -21.50 -10.44
C GLY A 216 1.00 -20.67 -9.99
N ILE A 217 0.54 -19.69 -10.77
CA ILE A 217 -0.67 -18.91 -10.50
C ILE A 217 -1.72 -19.17 -11.59
N ASP A 218 -2.82 -19.83 -11.24
CA ASP A 218 -3.97 -19.99 -12.12
C ASP A 218 -5.04 -18.89 -11.86
N GLY A 219 -6.10 -18.90 -12.66
CA GLY A 219 -7.19 -17.92 -12.51
C GLY A 219 -7.96 -18.04 -11.18
N LYS A 220 -7.92 -19.20 -10.51
CA LYS A 220 -8.55 -19.41 -9.20
C LYS A 220 -7.71 -18.82 -8.08
N VAL A 221 -6.40 -19.09 -8.11
CA VAL A 221 -5.41 -18.48 -7.22
C VAL A 221 -5.46 -16.96 -7.37
N MET A 222 -5.54 -16.44 -8.61
CA MET A 222 -5.66 -15.00 -8.86
C MET A 222 -6.92 -14.38 -8.23
N LEU A 223 -8.06 -15.08 -8.28
CA LEU A 223 -9.28 -14.62 -7.61
C LEU A 223 -9.08 -14.56 -6.09
N VAL A 224 -8.50 -15.58 -5.48
CA VAL A 224 -8.26 -15.64 -4.04
C VAL A 224 -7.24 -14.59 -3.60
N ILE A 225 -6.19 -14.34 -4.40
CA ILE A 225 -5.26 -13.21 -4.21
C ILE A 225 -6.04 -11.90 -4.23
N GLY A 226 -6.93 -11.70 -5.20
CA GLY A 226 -7.75 -10.50 -5.31
C GLY A 226 -8.63 -10.26 -4.07
N ILE A 227 -9.27 -11.31 -3.55
CA ILE A 227 -10.03 -11.26 -2.29
C ILE A 227 -9.13 -10.92 -1.12
N THR A 228 -7.94 -11.52 -1.04
CA THR A 228 -6.96 -11.24 0.02
C THR A 228 -6.46 -9.79 -0.03
N ALA A 229 -6.27 -9.23 -1.23
CA ALA A 229 -5.89 -7.83 -1.45
C ALA A 229 -7.02 -6.83 -1.11
N GLY A 230 -8.26 -7.31 -0.96
CA GLY A 230 -9.40 -6.51 -0.50
C GLY A 230 -9.34 -6.12 0.99
N ILE A 231 -8.38 -6.65 1.75
CA ILE A 231 -8.13 -6.21 3.13
C ILE A 231 -7.44 -4.85 3.06
N GLY A 232 -8.19 -3.75 3.21
CA GLY A 232 -7.65 -2.39 3.08
C GLY A 232 -7.25 -1.73 4.40
N PHE A 233 -7.73 -2.27 5.53
CA PHE A 233 -7.62 -1.75 6.90
C PHE A 233 -6.80 -0.46 7.12
N THR A 234 -5.48 -0.55 7.37
CA THR A 234 -4.69 0.63 7.79
C THR A 234 -4.59 1.70 6.71
N VAL A 235 -4.27 1.30 5.47
CA VAL A 235 -4.11 2.23 4.35
C VAL A 235 -5.47 2.84 3.97
N ALA A 236 -6.55 2.06 4.02
CA ALA A 236 -7.91 2.56 3.77
C ALA A 236 -8.37 3.53 4.86
N LEU A 237 -8.04 3.28 6.13
CA LEU A 237 -8.27 4.22 7.23
C LEU A 237 -7.49 5.52 7.01
N PHE A 238 -6.24 5.43 6.58
CA PHE A 238 -5.42 6.59 6.25
C PHE A 238 -6.04 7.42 5.12
N VAL A 239 -6.37 6.79 3.98
CA VAL A 239 -7.00 7.48 2.85
C VAL A 239 -8.35 8.09 3.27
N ALA A 240 -9.15 7.41 4.11
CA ALA A 240 -10.40 7.97 4.63
C ALA A 240 -10.19 9.24 5.47
N THR A 241 -9.09 9.33 6.23
CA THR A 241 -8.76 10.54 7.01
C THR A 241 -8.37 11.72 6.13
N VAL A 242 -7.82 11.44 4.95
CA VAL A 242 -7.38 12.42 3.97
C VAL A 242 -8.54 12.86 3.06
N ALA A 243 -9.40 11.92 2.69
CA ALA A 243 -10.49 12.13 1.75
C ALA A 243 -11.68 12.91 2.32
N PHE A 244 -11.94 12.77 3.62
CA PHE A 244 -13.09 13.36 4.27
C PHE A 244 -12.69 14.28 5.42
N PRO A 245 -13.33 15.46 5.58
CA PRO A 245 -13.18 16.26 6.79
C PRO A 245 -13.75 15.49 8.00
N LYS A 246 -13.28 15.84 9.20
CA LYS A 246 -13.76 15.22 10.45
C LYS A 246 -15.28 15.39 10.57
N GLY A 247 -15.99 14.29 10.81
CA GLY A 247 -17.44 14.26 10.92
C GLY A 247 -18.01 12.87 10.66
N THR A 248 -19.34 12.79 10.56
CA THR A 248 -20.08 11.52 10.43
C THR A 248 -19.73 10.73 9.17
N ILE A 249 -19.43 11.40 8.05
CA ILE A 249 -19.06 10.76 6.79
C ILE A 249 -17.68 10.09 6.90
N GLN A 250 -16.72 10.75 7.56
CA GLN A 250 -15.39 10.16 7.81
C GLN A 250 -15.51 8.93 8.72
N ASP A 251 -16.33 9.00 9.76
CA ASP A 251 -16.56 7.86 10.66
C ASP A 251 -17.24 6.69 9.92
N ALA A 252 -18.22 6.97 9.07
CA ALA A 252 -18.84 5.96 8.21
C ALA A 252 -17.83 5.34 7.23
N ALA A 253 -16.93 6.15 6.67
CA ALA A 253 -15.89 5.67 5.77
C ALA A 253 -14.87 4.76 6.48
N LYS A 254 -14.43 5.17 7.68
CA LYS A 254 -13.56 4.36 8.55
C LYS A 254 -14.22 3.05 8.97
N MET A 255 -15.53 3.06 9.23
CA MET A 255 -16.29 1.82 9.49
C MET A 255 -16.27 0.87 8.29
N GLY A 256 -16.38 1.39 7.06
CA GLY A 256 -16.23 0.59 5.84
C GLY A 256 -14.83 -0.01 5.69
N ALA A 257 -13.79 0.78 5.96
CA ALA A 257 -12.40 0.33 5.96
C ALA A 257 -12.15 -0.75 7.03
N LEU A 258 -12.71 -0.62 8.23
CA LEU A 258 -12.64 -1.63 9.29
C LEU A 258 -13.37 -2.93 8.88
N ALA A 259 -14.56 -2.81 8.28
CA ALA A 259 -15.34 -3.95 7.82
C ALA A 259 -14.64 -4.74 6.69
N SER A 260 -13.61 -4.18 6.04
CA SER A 260 -12.79 -4.89 5.05
C SER A 260 -12.07 -6.13 5.61
N PHE A 261 -11.91 -6.27 6.94
CA PHE A 261 -11.45 -7.51 7.55
C PHE A 261 -12.32 -8.73 7.22
N SER A 262 -13.59 -8.52 6.86
CA SER A 262 -14.45 -9.60 6.34
C SER A 262 -13.87 -10.26 5.08
N ALA A 263 -13.02 -9.58 4.31
CA ALA A 263 -12.28 -10.15 3.17
C ALA A 263 -11.37 -11.31 3.61
N ALA A 264 -10.83 -11.29 4.83
CA ALA A 264 -10.04 -12.41 5.35
C ALA A 264 -10.91 -13.67 5.48
N ILE A 265 -12.13 -13.53 5.99
CA ILE A 265 -13.09 -14.64 6.10
C ILE A 265 -13.45 -15.16 4.71
N LEU A 266 -13.75 -14.25 3.77
CA LEU A 266 -14.03 -14.62 2.38
C LEU A 266 -12.85 -15.34 1.73
N THR A 267 -11.62 -14.94 2.03
CA THR A 267 -10.41 -15.59 1.52
C THR A 267 -10.37 -17.05 1.96
N PHE A 268 -10.61 -17.35 3.24
CA PHE A 268 -10.67 -18.74 3.72
C PHE A 268 -11.78 -19.55 3.06
N ILE A 269 -12.98 -18.96 2.91
CA ILE A 269 -14.13 -19.62 2.28
C ILE A 269 -13.81 -19.95 0.82
N PHE A 270 -13.35 -18.97 0.04
CA PHE A 270 -13.06 -19.16 -1.38
C PHE A 270 -11.85 -20.07 -1.63
N ALA A 271 -10.81 -19.97 -0.79
CA ALA A 271 -9.68 -20.88 -0.88
C ALA A 271 -10.11 -22.35 -0.68
N LYS A 272 -11.02 -22.60 0.26
CA LYS A 272 -11.59 -23.92 0.50
C LYS A 272 -12.51 -24.37 -0.64
N LEU A 273 -13.39 -23.49 -1.13
CA LEU A 273 -14.31 -23.80 -2.23
C LEU A 273 -13.57 -24.11 -3.54
N LEU A 274 -12.46 -23.41 -3.80
CA LEU A 274 -11.66 -23.58 -5.01
C LEU A 274 -10.57 -24.66 -4.87
N ASN A 275 -10.48 -25.33 -3.71
CA ASN A 275 -9.49 -26.36 -3.39
C ASN A 275 -8.04 -25.90 -3.62
N ILE A 276 -7.71 -24.71 -3.14
CA ILE A 276 -6.33 -24.19 -3.20
C ILE A 276 -5.42 -25.08 -2.35
N LYS A 277 -4.37 -25.62 -2.97
CA LYS A 277 -3.38 -26.46 -2.28
C LYS A 277 -2.36 -25.58 -1.57
N LYS A 278 -2.09 -25.91 -0.31
CA LYS A 278 -1.07 -25.24 0.49
C LYS A 278 0.30 -25.84 0.18
N ILE A 279 1.26 -25.02 -0.23
CA ILE A 279 2.62 -25.46 -0.54
C ILE A 279 3.52 -25.15 0.66
N HIS A 280 4.12 -26.19 1.24
CA HIS A 280 5.12 -26.05 2.31
C HIS A 280 6.52 -26.11 1.69
N GLY A 281 7.47 -25.34 2.26
CA GLY A 281 8.78 -25.06 1.65
C GLY A 281 9.67 -26.26 1.32
N GLU A 282 9.33 -27.48 1.74
CA GLU A 282 10.07 -28.69 1.40
C GLU A 282 9.71 -29.25 0.00
N GLU A 283 8.52 -28.97 -0.53
CA GLU A 283 8.08 -29.47 -1.85
C GLU A 283 8.49 -28.54 -3.02
N GLY A 284 8.71 -27.25 -2.76
CA GLY A 284 9.04 -26.25 -3.80
C GLY A 284 10.48 -26.33 -4.32
N ALA A 285 11.41 -26.86 -3.53
CA ALA A 285 12.80 -27.04 -3.95
C ALA A 285 12.98 -28.16 -4.99
N ALA A 286 12.05 -29.12 -5.04
CA ALA A 286 12.11 -30.28 -5.94
C ALA A 286 11.49 -30.02 -7.33
N SER A 287 10.67 -28.98 -7.50
CA SER A 287 10.05 -28.67 -8.81
C SER A 287 10.86 -27.69 -9.66
N HIS A 288 11.86 -27.02 -9.10
CA HIS A 288 12.75 -26.09 -9.83
C HIS A 288 14.02 -26.77 -10.38
N SER A 289 14.15 -28.10 -10.25
CA SER A 289 15.29 -28.87 -10.74
C SER A 289 15.02 -29.66 -12.03
N HIS A 290 13.98 -29.34 -12.79
CA HIS A 290 13.67 -29.99 -14.06
C HIS A 290 13.31 -29.01 -15.17
#